data_AF-A0A257RY21-F1
#
_entry.id   AF-A0A257RY21-F1
#
_cell.length_a   1.000
_cell.length_b   1.000
_cell.length_c   1.000
_cell.angle_alpha   90.00
_cell.angle_beta   90.00
_cell.angle_gamma   90.00
#
_symmetry.space_group_name_H-M   'P 1'
#
loop_
_entity.id
_entity.type
_entity.pdbx_description
1 polymer ?
#
loop_
_entity_poly.entity_id
_entity_poly.type
_entity_poly.pdbx_seq_one_letter_code
_entity_poly.pdbx_strand_id
1 'polypeptide(L)'
;AADWRNAVNRSKTPIGYVDFTFSADKSVSLAWAFAPTEAERNQLAQAHKDAVAATMAEIEQVIGQARKGKGGKEGTEQGRIGWITFDHYTARPTLEIARETADGRTETEIVSVKVAGDPQLHTHVAVPNVIVTESGRVVSLNTLQMHGRIHEWGAIYQAHLAQNLRRAGASIELDRATGAARLSAVPEEIRAAFSKRTRDALADAKAYAASVGAEWDRMTGDERIKLLKGGAFASRSAKADDLSDFASWRRQAEAQGYQHKSVLQDAVPAEKMTEAARLDLAYEAASRVLGEQFARRAVIKDEDARVAAARGLVAAGIKDGGDVDRVIARLRARGVVETGGAGGNGESARTQIIAVETERDDLDNPDVKITTTRLTTRAHVEQESALVELAGQAGRDRRGTLNPAQIKRGIAA
;
A
#
# COMPACT_ATOMS: atom_id res chain seq x y z
N ALA A 1 31.57 14.10 30.40
CA ALA A 1 31.98 14.53 29.05
C ALA A 1 32.00 13.30 28.14
N ALA A 2 30.86 12.97 27.54
CA ALA A 2 30.73 11.83 26.65
C ALA A 2 30.10 12.29 25.32
N ASP A 3 30.54 11.64 24.25
CA ASP A 3 29.77 11.38 23.02
C ASP A 3 30.00 12.20 21.74
N TRP A 4 30.87 13.21 21.69
CA TRP A 4 31.18 13.85 20.39
C TRP A 4 32.03 12.95 19.47
N ARG A 5 32.98 12.19 20.02
CA ARG A 5 33.81 11.25 19.24
C ARG A 5 33.02 10.08 18.67
N ASN A 6 31.97 9.63 19.37
CA ASN A 6 31.06 8.61 18.86
C ASN A 6 30.13 9.19 17.79
N ALA A 7 29.66 10.43 17.93
CA ALA A 7 28.86 11.10 16.91
C ALA A 7 29.60 11.25 15.57
N VAL A 8 30.91 11.52 15.61
CA VAL A 8 31.78 11.63 14.41
C VAL A 8 32.01 10.26 13.73
N ASN A 9 31.94 9.16 14.48
CA ASN A 9 32.11 7.80 13.97
C ASN A 9 30.77 7.08 13.65
N ARG A 10 29.62 7.77 13.76
CA ARG A 10 28.33 7.17 13.39
C ARG A 10 28.24 7.03 11.87
N SER A 11 28.27 5.80 11.39
CA SER A 11 28.09 5.46 9.98
C SER A 11 26.63 5.59 9.49
N LYS A 12 25.66 5.86 10.38
CA LYS A 12 24.23 5.98 10.07
C LYS A 12 23.60 7.19 10.74
N THR A 13 22.82 7.94 9.98
CA THR A 13 22.02 9.08 10.47
C THR A 13 20.96 8.59 11.48
N PRO A 14 20.86 9.18 12.68
CA PRO A 14 19.80 8.84 13.63
C PRO A 14 18.42 9.10 13.05
N ILE A 15 17.49 8.15 13.21
CA ILE A 15 16.09 8.33 12.84
C ILE A 15 15.43 9.23 13.89
N GLY A 16 14.94 10.41 13.48
CA GLY A 16 14.24 11.34 14.37
C GLY A 16 12.77 10.96 14.62
N TYR A 17 12.08 10.52 13.57
CA TYR A 17 10.70 10.05 13.61
C TYR A 17 10.42 9.13 12.41
N VAL A 18 9.31 8.41 12.48
CA VAL A 18 8.71 7.67 11.36
C VAL A 18 7.37 8.33 11.04
N ASP A 19 7.09 8.55 9.77
CA ASP A 19 5.80 9.08 9.30
C ASP A 19 4.95 7.95 8.72
N PHE A 20 3.75 7.75 9.29
CA PHE A 20 2.71 6.92 8.70
C PHE A 20 1.68 7.81 8.00
N THR A 21 1.69 7.82 6.67
CA THR A 21 0.72 8.59 5.89
C THR A 21 -0.47 7.72 5.49
N PHE A 22 -1.64 8.00 6.07
CA PHE A 22 -2.89 7.33 5.74
C PHE A 22 -3.68 8.16 4.75
N SER A 23 -3.96 7.60 3.56
CA SER A 23 -4.67 8.29 2.49
C SER A 23 -5.98 7.58 2.17
N ALA A 24 -7.09 8.31 2.21
CA ALA A 24 -8.37 7.79 1.76
C ALA A 24 -8.38 7.62 0.23
N ASP A 25 -9.25 6.73 -0.27
CA ASP A 25 -9.49 6.64 -1.72
C ASP A 25 -9.99 7.98 -2.26
N LYS A 26 -9.71 8.23 -3.54
CA LYS A 26 -10.11 9.47 -4.20
C LYS A 26 -11.63 9.68 -4.14
N SER A 27 -12.44 8.62 -4.21
CA SER A 27 -13.90 8.72 -4.07
C SER A 27 -14.32 9.30 -2.72
N VAL A 28 -13.68 8.90 -1.62
CA VAL A 28 -13.92 9.43 -0.27
C VAL A 28 -13.48 10.90 -0.19
N SER A 29 -12.33 11.23 -0.77
CA SER A 29 -11.85 12.61 -0.83
C SER A 29 -12.78 13.54 -1.62
N LEU A 30 -13.37 13.05 -2.71
CA LEU A 30 -14.34 13.79 -3.52
C LEU A 30 -15.67 13.95 -2.80
N ALA A 31 -16.18 12.89 -2.15
CA ALA A 31 -17.40 12.98 -1.36
C ALA A 31 -17.25 13.96 -0.20
N TRP A 32 -16.11 13.94 0.50
CA TRP A 32 -15.77 14.93 1.53
C TRP A 32 -15.75 16.35 0.94
N ALA A 33 -15.07 16.55 -0.18
CA ALA A 33 -14.91 17.88 -0.78
C ALA A 33 -16.24 18.46 -1.30
N PHE A 34 -17.12 17.60 -1.81
CA PHE A 34 -18.38 18.00 -2.42
C PHE A 34 -19.60 17.83 -1.52
N ALA A 35 -19.40 17.37 -0.29
CA ALA A 35 -20.47 17.13 0.68
C ALA A 35 -21.46 18.32 0.72
N PRO A 36 -22.78 18.04 0.59
CA PRO A 36 -23.82 19.07 0.49
C PRO A 36 -23.98 19.87 1.78
N THR A 37 -23.58 19.30 2.92
CA THR A 37 -23.63 19.96 4.23
C THR A 37 -22.27 19.87 4.93
N GLU A 38 -22.01 20.82 5.83
CA GLU A 38 -20.83 20.76 6.69
C GLU A 38 -20.89 19.56 7.64
N ALA A 39 -22.08 19.18 8.10
CA ALA A 39 -22.29 18.00 8.94
C ALA A 39 -21.82 16.72 8.23
N GLU A 40 -22.23 16.49 6.98
CA GLU A 40 -21.78 15.34 6.19
C GLU A 40 -20.28 15.39 5.93
N ARG A 41 -19.73 16.56 5.60
CA ARG A 41 -18.28 16.73 5.44
C ARG A 41 -17.52 16.31 6.69
N ASN A 42 -17.96 16.76 7.85
CA ASN A 42 -17.35 16.46 9.13
C ASN A 42 -17.51 14.98 9.50
N GLN A 43 -18.63 14.34 9.18
CA GLN A 43 -18.83 12.91 9.37
C GLN A 43 -17.86 12.08 8.53
N LEU A 44 -17.66 12.43 7.25
CA LEU A 44 -16.69 11.77 6.37
C LEU A 44 -15.25 11.96 6.86
N ALA A 45 -14.90 13.18 7.29
CA ALA A 45 -13.58 13.46 7.86
C ALA A 45 -13.35 12.73 9.19
N GLN A 46 -14.37 12.61 10.04
CA GLN A 46 -14.27 11.89 11.31
C GLN A 46 -14.12 10.39 11.09
N ALA A 47 -14.84 9.79 10.14
CA ALA A 47 -14.69 8.38 9.79
C ALA A 47 -13.24 8.03 9.39
N HIS A 48 -12.57 8.94 8.68
CA HIS A 48 -11.14 8.87 8.37
C HIS A 48 -10.25 8.95 9.61
N LYS A 49 -10.44 9.97 10.45
CA LYS A 49 -9.65 10.15 11.69
C LYS A 49 -9.79 8.96 12.64
N ASP A 50 -11.00 8.43 12.78
CA ASP A 50 -11.28 7.26 13.60
C ASP A 50 -10.57 6.01 13.05
N ALA A 51 -10.50 5.85 11.73
CA ALA A 51 -9.76 4.76 11.09
C ALA A 51 -8.25 4.88 11.29
N VAL A 52 -7.70 6.10 11.22
CA VAL A 52 -6.30 6.39 11.54
C VAL A 52 -6.02 6.03 13.00
N ALA A 53 -6.84 6.48 13.94
CA ALA A 53 -6.67 6.21 15.36
C ALA A 53 -6.73 4.71 15.68
N ALA A 54 -7.71 3.99 15.13
CA ALA A 54 -7.83 2.54 15.32
C ALA A 54 -6.60 1.80 14.77
N THR A 55 -6.12 2.18 13.60
CA THR A 55 -4.93 1.55 12.99
C THR A 55 -3.66 1.87 13.77
N MET A 56 -3.49 3.11 14.26
CA MET A 56 -2.35 3.49 15.10
C MET A 56 -2.32 2.73 16.43
N ALA A 57 -3.47 2.43 17.01
CA ALA A 57 -3.54 1.58 18.21
C ALA A 57 -3.02 0.16 17.94
N GLU A 58 -3.25 -0.38 16.74
CA GLU A 58 -2.69 -1.68 16.33
C GLU A 58 -1.19 -1.60 16.01
N ILE A 59 -0.76 -0.51 15.38
CA ILE A 59 0.66 -0.24 15.13
C ILE A 59 1.44 -0.17 16.44
N GLU A 60 0.91 0.53 17.46
CA GLU A 60 1.53 0.63 18.79
C GLU A 60 1.81 -0.76 19.39
N GLN A 61 0.88 -1.71 19.26
CA GLN A 61 1.07 -3.07 19.81
C GLN A 61 2.29 -3.79 19.22
N VAL A 62 2.67 -3.42 17.99
CA VAL A 62 3.80 -4.01 17.27
C VAL A 62 5.07 -3.23 17.53
N ILE A 63 5.07 -1.91 17.29
CA ILE A 63 6.28 -1.07 17.31
C ILE A 63 6.58 -0.46 18.68
N GLY A 64 5.64 -0.53 19.62
CA GLY A 64 5.80 -0.11 21.01
C GLY A 64 6.60 -1.09 21.86
N GLN A 65 7.29 -2.07 21.24
CA GLN A 65 8.08 -3.08 21.94
C GLN A 65 9.57 -2.71 21.97
N ALA A 66 10.14 -2.69 23.17
CA ALA A 66 11.56 -2.44 23.41
C ALA A 66 12.35 -3.75 23.47
N ARG A 67 13.52 -3.80 22.81
CA ARG A 67 14.46 -4.94 22.94
C ARG A 67 15.21 -4.88 24.27
N LYS A 68 15.40 -6.04 24.91
CA LYS A 68 16.21 -6.20 26.14
C LYS A 68 17.55 -6.88 25.86
N GLY A 69 18.59 -6.47 26.58
CA GLY A 69 19.95 -7.01 26.44
C GLY A 69 20.64 -6.65 25.12
N LYS A 70 21.91 -7.05 24.98
CA LYS A 70 22.70 -6.81 23.76
C LYS A 70 22.05 -7.55 22.57
N GLY A 71 21.60 -6.82 21.57
CA GLY A 71 20.98 -7.38 20.38
C GLY A 71 19.59 -7.97 20.58
N GLY A 72 18.90 -7.71 21.70
CA GLY A 72 17.56 -8.25 21.97
C GLY A 72 17.52 -9.64 22.57
N LYS A 73 18.67 -10.19 23.02
CA LYS A 73 18.78 -11.57 23.54
C LYS A 73 17.95 -11.85 24.80
N GLU A 74 17.54 -10.83 25.53
CA GLU A 74 16.72 -10.98 26.74
C GLU A 74 15.22 -10.79 26.45
N GLY A 75 14.84 -10.86 25.15
CA GLY A 75 13.47 -10.72 24.66
C GLY A 75 13.02 -9.28 24.49
N THR A 76 11.71 -9.07 24.46
CA THR A 76 11.09 -7.75 24.36
C THR A 76 10.36 -7.38 25.64
N GLU A 77 10.17 -6.08 25.84
CA GLU A 77 9.34 -5.48 26.89
C GLU A 77 8.34 -4.54 26.23
N GLN A 78 7.10 -4.54 26.70
CA GLN A 78 6.08 -3.63 26.19
C GLN A 78 6.33 -2.20 26.65
N GLY A 79 5.94 -1.27 25.80
CA GLY A 79 6.02 0.15 26.04
C GLY A 79 4.95 0.90 25.27
N ARG A 80 5.01 2.23 25.38
CA ARG A 80 4.10 3.16 24.74
C ARG A 80 4.84 4.06 23.78
N ILE A 81 4.16 4.43 22.71
CA ILE A 81 4.63 5.43 21.75
C ILE A 81 3.71 6.65 21.82
N GLY A 82 4.25 7.81 21.48
CA GLY A 82 3.46 9.00 21.19
C GLY A 82 3.44 9.27 19.70
N TRP A 83 2.42 9.97 19.21
CA TRP A 83 2.38 10.43 17.82
C TRP A 83 1.68 11.77 17.69
N ILE A 84 1.98 12.47 16.60
CA ILE A 84 1.39 13.76 16.24
C ILE A 84 0.74 13.59 14.87
N THR A 85 -0.54 13.95 14.76
CA THR A 85 -1.33 13.82 13.53
C THR A 85 -1.48 15.16 12.83
N PHE A 86 -1.23 15.19 11.52
CA PHE A 86 -1.42 16.34 10.65
C PHE A 86 -2.42 15.98 9.55
N ASP A 87 -3.63 16.53 9.63
CA ASP A 87 -4.68 16.31 8.64
C ASP A 87 -4.50 17.25 7.45
N HIS A 88 -4.43 16.67 6.26
CA HIS A 88 -4.30 17.37 4.99
C HIS A 88 -5.46 16.99 4.05
N TYR A 89 -5.79 17.92 3.15
CA TYR A 89 -7.00 17.83 2.32
C TYR A 89 -6.72 17.99 0.82
N THR A 90 -5.49 18.31 0.46
CA THR A 90 -5.07 18.62 -0.91
C THR A 90 -3.89 17.72 -1.27
N ALA A 91 -3.93 17.10 -2.44
CA ALA A 91 -2.77 16.38 -2.96
C ALA A 91 -1.65 17.37 -3.24
N ARG A 92 -0.40 16.97 -3.00
CA ARG A 92 0.77 17.71 -3.50
C ARG A 92 1.14 17.15 -4.87
N PRO A 93 0.97 17.90 -5.97
CA PRO A 93 1.43 17.46 -7.29
C PRO A 93 2.95 17.35 -7.26
N THR A 94 3.49 16.19 -7.64
CA THR A 94 4.94 15.94 -7.66
C THR A 94 5.42 15.52 -9.04
N LEU A 95 6.68 15.82 -9.35
CA LEU A 95 7.36 15.34 -10.55
C LEU A 95 8.61 14.56 -10.14
N GLU A 96 8.79 13.39 -10.74
CA GLU A 96 10.02 12.62 -10.67
C GLU A 96 11.00 13.17 -11.71
N ILE A 97 12.12 13.73 -11.24
CA ILE A 97 13.14 14.32 -12.10
C ILE A 97 14.43 13.54 -11.90
N ALA A 98 14.87 12.87 -12.97
CA ALA A 98 16.20 12.27 -13.02
C ALA A 98 17.27 13.38 -13.02
N ARG A 99 18.23 13.28 -12.12
CA ARG A 99 19.42 14.13 -12.03
C ARG A 99 20.67 13.27 -11.90
N GLU A 100 21.80 13.75 -12.39
CA GLU A 100 23.10 13.10 -12.18
C GLU A 100 23.75 13.66 -10.93
N THR A 101 24.26 12.79 -10.07
CA THR A 101 25.04 13.16 -8.90
C THR A 101 26.49 13.44 -9.27
N ALA A 102 27.23 14.08 -8.37
CA ALA A 102 28.66 14.40 -8.57
C ALA A 102 29.54 13.16 -8.82
N ASP A 103 29.10 11.97 -8.40
CA ASP A 103 29.75 10.68 -8.63
C ASP A 103 29.19 9.91 -9.85
N GLY A 104 28.42 10.57 -10.71
CA GLY A 104 27.95 10.03 -11.99
C GLY A 104 26.78 9.04 -11.90
N ARG A 105 26.10 8.95 -10.75
CA ARG A 105 24.90 8.12 -10.59
C ARG A 105 23.65 8.91 -10.97
N THR A 106 22.70 8.26 -11.62
CA THR A 106 21.37 8.85 -11.83
C THR A 106 20.51 8.63 -10.59
N GLU A 107 20.06 9.72 -9.98
CA GLU A 107 19.09 9.70 -8.89
C GLU A 107 17.77 10.34 -9.36
N THR A 108 16.65 9.84 -8.85
CA THR A 108 15.34 10.47 -9.07
C THR A 108 15.01 11.37 -7.90
N GLU A 109 14.92 12.68 -8.13
CA GLU A 109 14.43 13.65 -7.15
C GLU A 109 12.93 13.88 -7.37
N ILE A 110 12.14 13.74 -6.30
CA ILE A 110 10.72 14.09 -6.31
C ILE A 110 10.59 15.57 -5.99
N VAL A 111 10.16 16.38 -6.96
CA VAL A 111 9.95 17.82 -6.80
C VAL A 111 8.46 18.11 -6.70
N SER A 112 8.05 18.78 -5.62
CA SER A 112 6.68 19.31 -5.50
C SER A 112 6.48 20.50 -6.43
N VAL A 113 5.43 20.44 -7.24
CA VAL A 113 5.02 21.50 -8.17
C VAL A 113 3.90 22.28 -7.49
N LYS A 114 4.03 23.62 -7.44
CA LYS A 114 3.07 24.49 -6.75
C LYS A 114 1.78 24.74 -7.53
N VAL A 115 1.19 23.74 -8.18
CA VAL A 115 -0.13 23.87 -8.83
C VAL A 115 -1.25 23.47 -7.87
N ALA A 116 -2.47 23.93 -8.12
CA ALA A 116 -3.60 23.62 -7.24
C ALA A 116 -3.78 22.10 -7.09
N GLY A 117 -3.71 21.58 -5.86
CA GLY A 117 -3.81 20.15 -5.56
C GLY A 117 -5.23 19.60 -5.69
N ASP A 118 -5.39 18.36 -6.17
CA ASP A 118 -6.69 17.68 -6.18
C ASP A 118 -7.20 17.44 -4.74
N PRO A 119 -8.50 17.27 -4.50
CA PRO A 119 -9.00 16.81 -3.20
C PRO A 119 -8.32 15.51 -2.80
N GLN A 120 -7.68 15.48 -1.64
CA GLN A 120 -7.02 14.29 -1.11
C GLN A 120 -7.04 14.33 0.41
N LEU A 121 -8.00 13.62 1.01
CA LEU A 121 -8.08 13.45 2.45
C LEU A 121 -6.99 12.46 2.90
N HIS A 122 -6.02 12.96 3.66
CA HIS A 122 -4.95 12.14 4.21
C HIS A 122 -4.44 12.70 5.53
N THR A 123 -3.86 11.84 6.37
CA THR A 123 -3.24 12.23 7.63
C THR A 123 -1.80 11.74 7.66
N HIS A 124 -0.87 12.64 7.93
CA HIS A 124 0.50 12.29 8.31
C HIS A 124 0.53 12.03 9.82
N VAL A 125 1.11 10.92 10.23
CA VAL A 125 1.25 10.55 11.64
C VAL A 125 2.73 10.44 11.95
N ALA A 126 3.28 11.51 12.52
CA ALA A 126 4.67 11.55 12.94
C ALA A 126 4.81 10.85 14.29
N VAL A 127 5.51 9.73 14.31
CA VAL A 127 5.87 8.94 15.50
C VAL A 127 7.33 9.25 15.84
N PRO A 128 7.62 10.05 16.88
CA PRO A 128 8.98 10.27 17.35
C PRO A 128 9.66 8.93 17.67
N ASN A 129 10.97 8.86 17.45
CA ASN A 129 11.75 7.64 17.70
C ASN A 129 12.00 7.40 19.20
N VAL A 130 10.92 7.24 19.96
CA VAL A 130 10.90 7.15 21.42
C VAL A 130 9.82 6.17 21.86
N ILE A 131 10.21 5.15 22.61
CA ILE A 131 9.35 4.24 23.36
C ILE A 131 9.60 4.47 24.84
N VAL A 132 8.52 4.62 25.62
CA VAL A 132 8.57 4.57 27.09
C VAL A 132 8.06 3.21 27.55
N THR A 133 8.96 2.39 28.07
CA THR A 133 8.65 1.02 28.55
C THR A 133 7.95 1.03 29.91
N GLU A 134 7.29 -0.07 30.26
CA GLU A 134 6.63 -0.24 31.57
C GLU A 134 7.60 -0.11 32.75
N SER A 135 8.86 -0.52 32.59
CA SER A 135 9.93 -0.32 33.57
C SER A 135 10.46 1.13 33.66
N GLY A 136 9.94 2.06 32.86
CA GLY A 136 10.36 3.46 32.83
C GLY A 136 11.59 3.74 31.96
N ARG A 137 12.12 2.75 31.23
CA ARG A 137 13.22 2.99 30.27
C ARG A 137 12.70 3.73 29.04
N VAL A 138 13.54 4.59 28.50
CA VAL A 138 13.31 5.33 27.25
C VAL A 138 14.26 4.80 26.19
N VAL A 139 13.71 4.23 25.12
CA VAL A 139 14.49 3.59 24.05
C VAL A 139 13.99 3.99 22.66
N SER A 140 14.76 3.64 21.62
CA SER A 140 14.37 3.86 20.23
C SER A 140 13.42 2.78 19.71
N LEU A 141 12.63 3.12 18.69
CA LEU A 141 11.81 2.19 17.91
C LEU A 141 12.67 1.08 17.28
N ASN A 142 12.08 -0.11 17.19
CA ASN A 142 12.63 -1.22 16.41
C ASN A 142 12.02 -1.24 15.01
N THR A 143 12.68 -0.59 14.05
CA THR A 143 12.17 -0.48 12.67
C THR A 143 12.08 -1.83 11.94
N LEU A 144 12.79 -2.87 12.39
CA LEU A 144 12.65 -4.21 11.82
C LEU A 144 11.23 -4.77 12.00
N GLN A 145 10.51 -4.39 13.06
CA GLN A 145 9.13 -4.82 13.28
C GLN A 145 8.13 -4.21 12.28
N MET A 146 8.54 -3.16 11.56
CA MET A 146 7.73 -2.53 10.51
C MET A 146 7.88 -3.26 9.17
N HIS A 147 8.96 -4.02 8.97
CA HIS A 147 9.23 -4.72 7.72
C HIS A 147 8.11 -5.71 7.43
N GLY A 148 7.53 -5.64 6.23
CA GLY A 148 6.43 -6.52 5.82
C GLY A 148 5.05 -6.17 6.38
N ARG A 149 4.95 -5.24 7.35
CA ARG A 149 3.68 -4.85 8.00
C ARG A 149 3.05 -3.59 7.43
N ILE A 150 3.82 -2.74 6.74
CA ILE A 150 3.35 -1.44 6.20
C ILE A 150 2.10 -1.59 5.33
N HIS A 151 2.11 -2.55 4.39
CA HIS A 151 0.95 -2.76 3.51
C HIS A 151 -0.24 -3.39 4.24
N GLU A 152 0.00 -4.20 5.27
CA GLU A 152 -1.05 -4.75 6.13
C GLU A 152 -1.74 -3.63 6.89
N TRP A 153 -0.98 -2.74 7.55
CA TRP A 153 -1.53 -1.60 8.26
C TRP A 153 -2.29 -0.64 7.34
N GLY A 154 -1.79 -0.41 6.12
CA GLY A 154 -2.52 0.33 5.10
C GLY A 154 -3.87 -0.31 4.75
N ALA A 155 -3.92 -1.63 4.61
CA ALA A 155 -5.15 -2.36 4.34
C ALA A 155 -6.11 -2.40 5.54
N ILE A 156 -5.59 -2.51 6.77
CA ILE A 156 -6.38 -2.42 8.01
C ILE A 156 -7.02 -1.03 8.14
N TYR A 157 -6.27 0.03 7.86
CA TYR A 157 -6.82 1.39 7.79
C TYR A 157 -7.98 1.49 6.80
N GLN A 158 -7.84 0.92 5.60
CA GLN A 158 -8.93 0.88 4.63
C GLN A 158 -10.14 0.10 5.16
N ALA A 159 -9.92 -0.99 5.90
CA ALA A 159 -11.00 -1.78 6.49
C ALA A 159 -11.76 -0.99 7.58
N HIS A 160 -11.04 -0.30 8.46
CA HIS A 160 -11.65 0.58 9.48
C HIS A 160 -12.39 1.75 8.81
N LEU A 161 -11.80 2.37 7.80
CA LEU A 161 -12.45 3.44 7.03
C LEU A 161 -13.75 2.96 6.39
N ALA A 162 -13.73 1.80 5.73
CA ALA A 162 -14.92 1.19 5.14
C ALA A 162 -16.00 0.92 6.20
N GLN A 163 -15.62 0.37 7.35
CA GLN A 163 -16.54 0.09 8.45
C GLN A 163 -17.17 1.37 9.03
N ASN A 164 -16.38 2.42 9.21
CA ASN A 164 -16.85 3.70 9.74
C ASN A 164 -17.78 4.40 8.74
N LEU A 165 -17.44 4.40 7.46
CA LEU A 165 -18.29 4.95 6.40
C LEU A 165 -19.62 4.19 6.26
N ARG A 166 -19.60 2.84 6.35
CA ARG A 166 -20.84 2.04 6.38
C ARG A 166 -21.73 2.40 7.58
N ARG A 167 -21.13 2.60 8.76
CA ARG A 167 -21.87 3.04 9.97
C ARG A 167 -22.49 4.42 9.79
N ALA A 168 -21.85 5.30 9.01
CA ALA A 168 -22.37 6.61 8.65
C ALA A 168 -23.45 6.56 7.54
N GLY A 169 -23.78 5.39 7.00
CA GLY A 169 -24.81 5.23 5.96
C GLY A 169 -24.27 5.25 4.53
N ALA A 170 -22.96 5.15 4.32
CA ALA A 170 -22.36 5.12 3.00
C ALA A 170 -22.31 3.69 2.41
N SER A 171 -22.47 3.58 1.09
CA SER A 171 -22.23 2.34 0.34
C SER A 171 -20.75 2.24 -0.07
N ILE A 172 -20.06 1.23 0.46
CA ILE A 172 -18.62 1.03 0.27
C ILE A 172 -18.31 -0.34 -0.34
N GLU A 173 -17.46 -0.31 -1.36
CA GLU A 173 -16.91 -1.48 -2.04
C GLU A 173 -15.40 -1.59 -1.84
N LEU A 174 -14.88 -2.81 -1.95
CA LEU A 174 -13.45 -3.07 -2.09
C LEU A 174 -13.05 -2.83 -3.56
N ASP A 175 -12.25 -1.79 -3.81
CA ASP A 175 -11.66 -1.57 -5.12
C ASP A 175 -10.67 -2.70 -5.43
N ARG A 176 -10.92 -3.47 -6.50
CA ARG A 176 -10.09 -4.63 -6.85
C ARG A 176 -8.68 -4.25 -7.32
N ALA A 177 -8.52 -3.07 -7.92
CA ALA A 177 -7.24 -2.64 -8.45
C ALA A 177 -6.32 -2.13 -7.33
N THR A 178 -6.87 -1.35 -6.39
CA THR A 178 -6.07 -0.68 -5.34
C THR A 178 -6.16 -1.39 -3.98
N GLY A 179 -7.23 -2.12 -3.73
CA GLY A 179 -7.56 -2.68 -2.42
C GLY A 179 -8.14 -1.67 -1.43
N ALA A 180 -8.52 -0.48 -1.90
CA ALA A 180 -9.01 0.62 -1.06
C ALA A 180 -10.53 0.54 -0.82
N ALA A 181 -10.99 1.23 0.22
CA ALA A 181 -12.39 1.47 0.49
C ALA A 181 -12.93 2.54 -0.47
N ARG A 182 -13.73 2.12 -1.45
CA ARG A 182 -14.27 3.00 -2.48
C ARG A 182 -15.76 3.26 -2.25
N LEU A 183 -16.17 4.52 -2.36
CA LEU A 183 -17.59 4.89 -2.41
C LEU A 183 -18.19 4.55 -3.76
N SER A 184 -19.22 3.70 -3.77
CA SER A 184 -19.96 3.32 -4.99
C SER A 184 -20.70 4.50 -5.63
N ALA A 185 -21.07 5.50 -4.83
CA ALA A 185 -21.80 6.69 -5.28
C ALA A 185 -20.96 7.65 -6.14
N VAL A 186 -19.63 7.50 -6.16
CA VAL A 186 -18.74 8.35 -6.98
C VAL A 186 -18.32 7.58 -8.25
N PRO A 187 -18.72 8.06 -9.45
CA PRO A 187 -18.39 7.41 -10.72
C PRO A 187 -16.88 7.33 -10.97
N GLU A 188 -16.44 6.30 -11.71
CA GLU A 188 -15.01 6.09 -12.01
C GLU A 188 -14.43 7.22 -12.85
N GLU A 189 -15.20 7.75 -13.79
CA GLU A 189 -14.79 8.80 -14.70
C GLU A 189 -14.37 10.05 -13.92
N ILE A 190 -15.17 10.41 -12.91
CA ILE A 190 -14.91 11.55 -12.02
C ILE A 190 -13.74 11.24 -11.08
N ARG A 191 -13.70 10.05 -10.50
CA ARG A 191 -12.56 9.62 -9.65
C ARG A 191 -11.24 9.69 -10.42
N ALA A 192 -11.23 9.20 -11.66
CA ALA A 192 -10.05 9.19 -12.53
C ALA A 192 -9.65 10.61 -12.96
N ALA A 193 -10.60 11.53 -13.15
CA ALA A 193 -10.32 12.92 -13.49
C ALA A 193 -9.57 13.67 -12.38
N PHE A 194 -9.95 13.47 -11.12
CA PHE A 194 -9.26 14.06 -9.95
C PHE A 194 -8.07 13.22 -9.45
N SER A 195 -7.61 12.29 -10.28
CA SER A 195 -6.38 11.51 -10.09
C SER A 195 -5.33 11.84 -11.15
N LYS A 196 -5.53 12.87 -12.00
CA LYS A 196 -4.63 13.22 -13.11
C LYS A 196 -3.64 14.34 -12.80
N ARG A 197 -3.79 15.12 -11.72
CA ARG A 197 -2.97 16.34 -11.55
C ARG A 197 -1.47 16.12 -11.46
N THR A 198 -0.98 14.93 -11.13
CA THR A 198 0.46 14.59 -11.25
C THR A 198 0.91 14.55 -12.72
N ARG A 199 0.06 14.08 -13.64
CA ARG A 199 0.33 14.11 -15.09
C ARG A 199 0.23 15.54 -15.64
N ASP A 200 -0.75 16.30 -15.17
CA ASP A 200 -0.93 17.69 -15.59
C ASP A 200 0.21 18.58 -15.08
N ALA A 201 0.79 18.27 -13.92
CA ALA A 201 1.97 18.98 -13.40
C ALA A 201 3.16 18.95 -14.37
N LEU A 202 3.35 17.87 -15.14
CA LEU A 202 4.41 17.80 -16.15
C LEU A 202 4.08 18.70 -17.35
N ALA A 203 2.82 18.70 -17.79
CA ALA A 203 2.37 19.57 -18.86
C ALA A 203 2.50 21.05 -18.48
N ASP A 204 2.11 21.41 -17.25
CA ASP A 204 2.24 22.76 -16.69
C ASP A 204 3.71 23.18 -16.57
N ALA A 205 4.57 22.27 -16.11
CA ALA A 205 6.01 22.51 -16.03
C ALA A 205 6.63 22.77 -17.43
N LYS A 206 6.25 21.97 -18.43
CA LYS A 206 6.68 22.16 -19.83
C LYS A 206 6.16 23.48 -20.41
N ALA A 207 4.89 23.81 -20.18
CA ALA A 207 4.28 25.06 -20.64
C ALA A 207 4.94 26.27 -20.00
N TYR A 208 5.26 26.21 -18.70
CA TYR A 208 5.97 27.27 -18.02
C TYR A 208 7.40 27.44 -18.55
N ALA A 209 8.15 26.34 -18.74
CA ALA A 209 9.47 26.37 -19.35
C ALA A 209 9.44 27.10 -20.70
N ALA A 210 8.50 26.73 -21.57
CA ALA A 210 8.30 27.40 -22.86
C ALA A 210 7.98 28.90 -22.69
N SER A 211 7.16 29.27 -21.70
CA SER A 211 6.79 30.67 -21.43
C SER A 211 7.95 31.56 -21.00
N VAL A 212 9.02 30.96 -20.46
CA VAL A 212 10.26 31.67 -20.08
C VAL A 212 11.40 31.42 -21.06
N GLY A 213 11.10 30.86 -22.26
CA GLY A 213 12.08 30.61 -23.31
C GLY A 213 13.00 29.42 -23.07
N ALA A 214 12.66 28.52 -22.13
CA ALA A 214 13.40 27.30 -21.84
C ALA A 214 12.78 26.08 -22.54
N GLU A 215 13.61 25.18 -23.07
CA GLU A 215 13.15 23.90 -23.63
C GLU A 215 13.32 22.77 -22.61
N TRP A 216 12.22 22.41 -21.94
CA TRP A 216 12.19 21.42 -20.87
C TRP A 216 12.98 20.14 -21.17
N ASP A 217 12.79 19.57 -22.36
CA ASP A 217 13.39 18.28 -22.74
C ASP A 217 14.91 18.37 -22.95
N ARG A 218 15.47 19.58 -23.12
CA ARG A 218 16.94 19.82 -23.21
C ARG A 218 17.59 20.21 -21.88
N MET A 219 16.81 20.52 -20.86
CA MET A 219 17.32 20.89 -19.54
C MET A 219 17.83 19.67 -18.77
N THR A 220 18.91 19.85 -18.02
CA THR A 220 19.39 18.90 -17.01
C THR A 220 18.41 18.78 -15.84
N GLY A 221 18.53 17.71 -15.05
CA GLY A 221 17.71 17.51 -13.85
C GLY A 221 17.78 18.70 -12.89
N ASP A 222 18.98 19.20 -12.60
CA ASP A 222 19.19 20.34 -11.70
C ASP A 222 18.59 21.64 -12.25
N GLU A 223 18.66 21.88 -13.56
CA GLU A 223 18.00 23.03 -14.19
C GLU A 223 16.48 22.94 -14.07
N ARG A 224 15.90 21.76 -14.29
CA ARG A 224 14.45 21.53 -14.13
C ARG A 224 14.03 21.75 -12.68
N ILE A 225 14.76 21.20 -11.72
CA ILE A 225 14.53 21.40 -10.28
C ILE A 225 14.59 22.89 -9.92
N LYS A 226 15.62 23.61 -10.40
CA LYS A 226 15.80 25.05 -10.16
C LYS A 226 14.66 25.88 -10.77
N LEU A 227 14.21 25.54 -11.98
CA LEU A 227 13.09 26.19 -12.64
C LEU A 227 11.80 26.05 -11.82
N LEU A 228 11.49 24.83 -11.36
CA LEU A 228 10.30 24.55 -10.56
C LEU A 228 10.34 25.16 -9.16
N LYS A 229 11.52 25.20 -8.52
CA LYS A 229 11.71 25.85 -7.21
C LYS A 229 11.79 27.39 -7.31
N GLY A 230 11.91 27.94 -8.52
CA GLY A 230 12.10 29.37 -8.77
C GLY A 230 10.88 30.24 -8.43
N GLY A 231 11.14 31.43 -7.88
CA GLY A 231 10.12 32.35 -7.34
C GLY A 231 9.03 32.79 -8.34
N ALA A 232 9.27 32.78 -9.65
CA ALA A 232 8.29 33.16 -10.67
C ALA A 232 7.28 32.04 -11.01
N PHE A 233 7.73 30.79 -11.12
CA PHE A 233 6.84 29.61 -11.22
C PHE A 233 6.06 29.43 -9.93
N ALA A 234 6.80 29.53 -8.82
CA ALA A 234 6.27 29.48 -7.49
C ALA A 234 5.25 30.60 -7.26
N SER A 235 5.45 31.86 -7.67
CA SER A 235 4.50 32.96 -7.40
C SER A 235 3.30 33.03 -8.35
N ARG A 236 3.44 32.63 -9.63
CA ARG A 236 2.29 32.49 -10.55
C ARG A 236 1.29 31.44 -10.04
N SER A 237 1.79 30.43 -9.34
CA SER A 237 1.00 29.29 -8.88
C SER A 237 0.71 29.34 -7.36
N ALA A 238 1.55 29.99 -6.56
CA ALA A 238 1.38 30.21 -5.10
C ALA A 238 0.37 31.30 -4.74
N LYS A 239 -0.21 32.01 -5.72
CA LYS A 239 -1.48 32.71 -5.47
C LYS A 239 -2.64 31.76 -5.14
N ALA A 240 -2.39 30.43 -5.14
CA ALA A 240 -3.33 29.38 -4.78
C ALA A 240 -2.73 28.34 -3.79
N ASP A 241 -1.78 28.72 -2.92
CA ASP A 241 -1.23 27.80 -1.90
C ASP A 241 -2.23 27.54 -0.74
N ASP A 242 -2.33 26.27 -0.34
CA ASP A 242 -2.99 25.68 0.85
C ASP A 242 -4.48 25.90 1.14
N LEU A 243 -5.20 26.71 0.38
CA LEU A 243 -6.66 26.76 0.50
C LEU A 243 -7.26 25.71 -0.42
N SER A 244 -7.90 24.69 0.16
CA SER A 244 -8.77 23.76 -0.56
C SER A 244 -9.70 24.57 -1.48
N ASP A 245 -9.42 24.59 -2.78
CA ASP A 245 -10.21 25.37 -3.74
C ASP A 245 -11.46 24.60 -4.12
N PHE A 246 -12.35 24.46 -3.13
CA PHE A 246 -13.63 23.77 -3.27
C PHE A 246 -14.45 24.32 -4.44
N ALA A 247 -14.31 25.63 -4.74
CA ALA A 247 -15.00 26.26 -5.85
C ALA A 247 -14.44 25.77 -7.20
N SER A 248 -13.11 25.72 -7.36
CA SER A 248 -12.48 25.17 -8.57
C SER A 248 -12.79 23.70 -8.76
N TRP A 249 -12.74 22.90 -7.68
CA TRP A 249 -13.09 21.49 -7.75
C TRP A 249 -14.54 21.27 -8.15
N ARG A 250 -15.48 22.06 -7.60
CA ARG A 250 -16.89 22.00 -8.02
C ARG A 250 -17.07 22.36 -9.49
N ARG A 251 -16.45 23.44 -9.97
CA ARG A 251 -16.50 23.81 -11.41
C ARG A 251 -15.95 22.70 -12.31
N GLN A 252 -14.84 22.06 -11.91
CA GLN A 252 -14.26 20.95 -12.67
C GLN A 252 -15.18 19.73 -12.73
N ALA A 253 -15.84 19.40 -11.61
CA ALA A 253 -16.85 18.34 -11.55
C ALA A 253 -18.07 18.66 -12.42
N GLU A 254 -18.61 19.88 -12.31
CA GLU A 254 -19.77 20.35 -13.08
C GLU A 254 -19.49 20.40 -14.58
N ALA A 255 -18.28 20.79 -14.99
CA ALA A 255 -17.85 20.76 -16.39
C ALA A 255 -17.82 19.35 -16.98
N GLN A 256 -17.74 18.32 -16.14
CA GLN A 256 -17.86 16.91 -16.53
C GLN A 256 -19.28 16.36 -16.32
N GLY A 257 -20.26 17.23 -16.04
CA GLY A 257 -21.66 16.85 -15.82
C GLY A 257 -21.92 16.20 -14.46
N TYR A 258 -20.97 16.24 -13.52
CA TYR A 258 -21.15 15.64 -12.21
C TYR A 258 -21.71 16.63 -11.19
N GLN A 259 -22.95 16.38 -10.77
CA GLN A 259 -23.57 17.07 -9.64
C GLN A 259 -23.59 16.12 -8.45
N HIS A 260 -22.74 16.40 -7.46
CA HIS A 260 -22.65 15.58 -6.26
C HIS A 260 -23.93 15.69 -5.43
N LYS A 261 -24.37 14.55 -4.91
CA LYS A 261 -25.45 14.44 -3.92
C LYS A 261 -24.88 13.76 -2.68
N SER A 262 -25.61 13.88 -1.57
CA SER A 262 -25.25 13.19 -0.33
C SER A 262 -24.96 11.72 -0.60
N VAL A 263 -23.85 11.22 -0.06
CA VAL A 263 -23.47 9.80 -0.13
C VAL A 263 -23.90 9.04 1.11
N LEU A 264 -24.38 9.76 2.12
CA LEU A 264 -24.88 9.20 3.37
C LEU A 264 -26.39 9.07 3.26
N GLN A 265 -26.87 7.85 3.42
CA GLN A 265 -28.30 7.60 3.55
C GLN A 265 -28.68 7.64 5.02
N ASP A 266 -29.94 7.96 5.31
CA ASP A 266 -30.49 7.73 6.65
C ASP A 266 -30.16 6.29 7.05
N ALA A 267 -29.64 6.12 8.27
CA ALA A 267 -29.21 4.83 8.75
C ALA A 267 -30.42 3.88 8.84
N VAL A 268 -30.73 3.21 7.74
CA VAL A 268 -31.57 2.02 7.76
C VAL A 268 -30.80 1.03 8.63
N PRO A 269 -31.40 0.47 9.69
CA PRO A 269 -30.73 -0.53 10.49
C PRO A 269 -30.34 -1.70 9.58
N ALA A 270 -29.08 -1.73 9.15
CA ALA A 270 -28.56 -2.86 8.41
C ALA A 270 -28.72 -4.07 9.32
N GLU A 271 -29.34 -5.14 8.80
CA GLU A 271 -29.50 -6.36 9.55
C GLU A 271 -28.11 -6.81 10.03
N LYS A 272 -27.92 -6.87 11.35
CA LYS A 272 -26.59 -7.08 11.93
C LYS A 272 -26.11 -8.48 11.54
N MET A 273 -25.18 -8.54 10.60
CA MET A 273 -24.48 -9.78 10.28
C MET A 273 -23.84 -10.35 11.55
N THR A 274 -23.96 -11.66 11.74
CA THR A 274 -23.23 -12.35 12.81
C THR A 274 -21.72 -12.24 12.56
N GLU A 275 -20.92 -12.35 13.62
CA GLU A 275 -19.45 -12.34 13.49
C GLU A 275 -18.96 -13.44 12.53
N ALA A 276 -19.57 -14.63 12.59
CA ALA A 276 -19.24 -15.73 11.70
C ALA A 276 -19.53 -15.39 10.23
N ALA A 277 -20.73 -14.86 9.93
CA ALA A 277 -21.10 -14.48 8.57
C ALA A 277 -20.20 -13.37 8.01
N ARG A 278 -19.85 -12.39 8.85
CA ARG A 278 -18.92 -11.31 8.49
C ARG A 278 -17.54 -11.86 8.14
N LEU A 279 -16.98 -12.74 8.97
CA LEU A 279 -15.66 -13.33 8.72
C LEU A 279 -15.66 -14.28 7.52
N ASP A 280 -16.77 -14.95 7.23
CA ASP A 280 -16.92 -15.78 6.03
C ASP A 280 -16.99 -14.92 4.75
N LEU A 281 -17.70 -13.79 4.79
CA LEU A 281 -17.68 -12.82 3.69
C LEU A 281 -16.27 -12.24 3.47
N ALA A 282 -15.56 -11.91 4.56
CA ALA A 282 -14.18 -11.44 4.50
C ALA A 282 -13.24 -12.47 3.88
N TYR A 283 -13.41 -13.75 4.27
CA TYR A 283 -12.68 -14.87 3.70
C TYR A 283 -12.92 -15.01 2.19
N GLU A 284 -14.17 -14.96 1.72
CA GLU A 284 -14.47 -15.08 0.29
C GLU A 284 -13.83 -13.96 -0.54
N ALA A 285 -13.83 -12.73 -0.01
CA ALA A 285 -13.14 -11.60 -0.64
C ALA A 285 -11.60 -11.77 -0.61
N ALA A 286 -11.03 -12.11 0.54
CA ALA A 286 -9.60 -12.32 0.72
C ALA A 286 -9.06 -13.48 -0.14
N SER A 287 -9.84 -14.55 -0.27
CA SER A 287 -9.54 -15.73 -1.07
C SER A 287 -9.32 -15.39 -2.54
N ARG A 288 -10.15 -14.51 -3.10
CA ARG A 288 -10.00 -14.01 -4.48
C ARG A 288 -8.78 -13.11 -4.63
N VAL A 289 -8.59 -12.16 -3.70
CA VAL A 289 -7.44 -11.25 -3.69
C VAL A 289 -6.12 -12.03 -3.64
N LEU A 290 -6.06 -13.06 -2.79
CA LEU A 290 -4.87 -13.91 -2.66
C LEU A 290 -4.68 -14.83 -3.87
N GLY A 291 -5.77 -15.39 -4.41
CA GLY A 291 -5.74 -16.18 -5.64
C GLY A 291 -5.22 -15.42 -6.85
N GLU A 292 -5.56 -14.14 -7.00
CA GLU A 292 -4.99 -13.26 -8.04
C GLU A 292 -3.46 -13.07 -7.89
N GLN A 293 -2.94 -13.14 -6.67
CA GLN A 293 -1.49 -13.14 -6.44
C GLN A 293 -0.85 -14.44 -6.88
N PHE A 294 -1.47 -15.58 -6.54
CA PHE A 294 -0.98 -16.89 -6.94
C PHE A 294 -1.01 -17.10 -8.46
N ALA A 295 -2.01 -16.54 -9.15
CA ALA A 295 -2.05 -16.54 -10.62
C ALA A 295 -0.83 -15.86 -11.28
N ARG A 296 -0.10 -15.01 -10.55
CA ARG A 296 1.11 -14.30 -11.04
C ARG A 296 2.41 -14.83 -10.43
N ARG A 297 2.31 -15.55 -9.31
CA ARG A 297 3.46 -15.94 -8.47
C ARG A 297 3.23 -17.33 -7.90
N ALA A 298 4.10 -18.28 -8.22
CA ALA A 298 4.04 -19.63 -7.66
C ALA A 298 4.23 -19.65 -6.13
N VAL A 299 5.06 -18.74 -5.61
CA VAL A 299 5.37 -18.61 -4.19
C VAL A 299 5.22 -17.16 -3.74
N ILE A 300 4.53 -16.94 -2.63
CA ILE A 300 4.31 -15.63 -2.00
C ILE A 300 4.74 -15.64 -0.53
N LYS A 301 4.81 -14.46 0.10
CA LYS A 301 5.15 -14.34 1.52
C LYS A 301 3.88 -14.40 2.38
N ASP A 302 4.03 -14.72 3.66
CA ASP A 302 2.92 -14.63 4.61
C ASP A 302 2.35 -13.20 4.70
N GLU A 303 3.20 -12.18 4.58
CA GLU A 303 2.84 -10.76 4.46
C GLU A 303 1.75 -10.52 3.40
N ASP A 304 1.86 -11.18 2.23
CA ASP A 304 0.87 -11.07 1.15
C ASP A 304 -0.52 -11.60 1.58
N ALA A 305 -0.54 -12.69 2.36
CA ALA A 305 -1.77 -13.26 2.89
C ALA A 305 -2.41 -12.36 3.97
N ARG A 306 -1.59 -11.72 4.83
CA ARG A 306 -2.09 -10.73 5.81
C ARG A 306 -2.73 -9.53 5.11
N VAL A 307 -2.10 -9.01 4.06
CA VAL A 307 -2.65 -7.93 3.23
C VAL A 307 -3.96 -8.36 2.56
N ALA A 308 -4.03 -9.56 1.99
CA ALA A 308 -5.25 -10.08 1.37
C ALA A 308 -6.39 -10.25 2.39
N ALA A 309 -6.08 -10.76 3.59
CA ALA A 309 -7.03 -10.89 4.68
C ALA A 309 -7.59 -9.52 5.12
N ALA A 310 -6.72 -8.53 5.34
CA ALA A 310 -7.13 -7.16 5.66
C ALA A 310 -7.98 -6.52 4.54
N ARG A 311 -7.63 -6.74 3.26
CA ARG A 311 -8.46 -6.30 2.12
C ARG A 311 -9.82 -7.00 2.09
N GLY A 312 -9.91 -8.28 2.46
CA GLY A 312 -11.19 -8.96 2.61
C GLY A 312 -12.10 -8.29 3.65
N LEU A 313 -11.51 -7.76 4.73
CA LEU A 313 -12.24 -7.01 5.76
C LEU A 313 -12.72 -5.64 5.27
N VAL A 314 -12.11 -5.05 4.24
CA VAL A 314 -12.68 -3.86 3.56
C VAL A 314 -14.05 -4.17 3.01
N ALA A 315 -14.26 -5.35 2.40
CA ALA A 315 -15.54 -5.76 1.83
C ALA A 315 -16.58 -6.13 2.91
N ALA A 316 -16.15 -6.76 4.01
CA ALA A 316 -17.06 -7.35 4.99
C ALA A 316 -17.26 -6.53 6.27
N GLY A 317 -16.33 -5.63 6.59
CA GLY A 317 -16.25 -4.92 7.86
C GLY A 317 -15.26 -5.55 8.83
N ILE A 318 -14.67 -4.70 9.67
CA ILE A 318 -13.66 -5.05 10.68
C ILE A 318 -14.14 -4.67 12.07
N LYS A 319 -13.78 -5.47 13.08
CA LYS A 319 -13.93 -5.13 14.49
C LYS A 319 -12.64 -4.55 15.04
N ASP A 320 -11.54 -5.27 14.85
CA ASP A 320 -10.18 -4.96 15.28
C ASP A 320 -9.18 -5.78 14.44
N GLY A 321 -7.88 -5.49 14.57
CA GLY A 321 -6.80 -6.19 13.87
C GLY A 321 -6.77 -7.70 14.06
N GLY A 322 -7.35 -8.23 15.15
CA GLY A 322 -7.45 -9.68 15.38
C GLY A 322 -8.32 -10.39 14.34
N ASP A 323 -9.19 -9.67 13.63
CA ASP A 323 -9.94 -10.23 12.51
C ASP A 323 -9.04 -10.65 11.33
N VAL A 324 -7.88 -10.02 11.15
CA VAL A 324 -6.90 -10.43 10.12
C VAL A 324 -6.47 -11.88 10.36
N ASP A 325 -6.08 -12.20 11.59
CA ASP A 325 -5.65 -13.55 11.95
C ASP A 325 -6.79 -14.58 11.81
N ARG A 326 -8.03 -14.18 12.12
CA ARG A 326 -9.22 -15.03 11.96
C ARG A 326 -9.55 -15.31 10.49
N VAL A 327 -9.28 -14.37 9.60
CA VAL A 327 -9.44 -14.56 8.14
C VAL A 327 -8.28 -15.41 7.59
N ILE A 328 -7.05 -15.19 8.05
CA ILE A 328 -5.91 -16.06 7.70
C ILE A 328 -6.18 -17.51 8.11
N ALA A 329 -6.67 -17.75 9.32
CA ALA A 329 -7.03 -19.09 9.77
C ALA A 329 -8.05 -19.77 8.83
N ARG A 330 -9.03 -19.00 8.31
CA ARG A 330 -9.99 -19.50 7.31
C ARG A 330 -9.32 -19.78 5.95
N LEU A 331 -8.42 -18.91 5.49
CA LEU A 331 -7.64 -19.12 4.27
C LEU A 331 -6.80 -20.40 4.35
N ARG A 332 -6.14 -20.63 5.50
CA ARG A 332 -5.36 -21.85 5.77
C ARG A 332 -6.23 -23.11 5.79
N ALA A 333 -7.41 -23.04 6.39
CA ALA A 333 -8.29 -24.20 6.53
C ALA A 333 -9.03 -24.55 5.24
N ARG A 334 -9.51 -23.54 4.51
CA ARG A 334 -10.45 -23.69 3.39
C ARG A 334 -9.80 -23.49 2.02
N GLY A 335 -8.56 -23.01 1.97
CA GLY A 335 -7.85 -22.71 0.74
C GLY A 335 -8.29 -21.40 0.07
N VAL A 336 -7.75 -21.16 -1.13
CA VAL A 336 -7.96 -19.98 -1.96
C VAL A 336 -8.63 -20.32 -3.28
N VAL A 337 -9.33 -19.36 -3.86
CA VAL A 337 -9.90 -19.44 -5.20
C VAL A 337 -8.88 -18.89 -6.20
N GLU A 338 -8.25 -19.76 -6.98
CA GLU A 338 -7.33 -19.34 -8.05
C GLU A 338 -8.09 -19.20 -9.38
N THR A 339 -7.87 -18.08 -10.05
CA THR A 339 -8.32 -17.85 -11.43
C THR A 339 -7.21 -18.28 -12.39
N GLY A 340 -7.50 -19.22 -13.29
CA GLY A 340 -6.53 -19.68 -14.30
C GLY A 340 -5.68 -20.89 -13.88
N GLY A 341 -6.16 -21.70 -12.92
CA GLY A 341 -5.50 -22.94 -12.50
C GLY A 341 -5.35 -23.97 -13.64
N ALA A 342 -4.52 -24.98 -13.40
CA ALA A 342 -3.99 -26.03 -14.31
C ALA A 342 -4.94 -26.76 -15.28
N GLY A 343 -6.25 -26.47 -15.26
CA GLY A 343 -7.27 -27.12 -16.08
C GLY A 343 -7.46 -26.51 -17.47
N GLY A 344 -6.68 -25.50 -17.89
CA GLY A 344 -6.71 -24.94 -19.26
C GLY A 344 -8.00 -24.21 -19.69
N ASN A 345 -9.09 -24.33 -18.91
CA ASN A 345 -10.42 -23.86 -19.30
C ASN A 345 -10.81 -22.50 -18.69
N GLY A 346 -9.93 -21.87 -17.91
CA GLY A 346 -10.22 -20.58 -17.26
C GLY A 346 -11.22 -20.64 -16.10
N GLU A 347 -11.65 -21.84 -15.69
CA GLU A 347 -12.53 -22.01 -14.52
C GLU A 347 -11.78 -21.73 -13.21
N SER A 348 -12.46 -21.04 -12.29
CA SER A 348 -11.93 -20.76 -10.95
C SER A 348 -12.06 -22.00 -10.08
N ALA A 349 -10.96 -22.46 -9.48
CA ALA A 349 -10.95 -23.65 -8.63
C ALA A 349 -10.43 -23.31 -7.23
N ARG A 350 -10.96 -23.98 -6.19
CA ARG A 350 -10.42 -23.88 -4.83
C ARG A 350 -9.22 -24.82 -4.68
N THR A 351 -8.12 -24.28 -4.17
CA THR A 351 -6.88 -25.01 -3.93
C THR A 351 -6.38 -24.76 -2.52
N GLN A 352 -5.78 -25.78 -1.89
CA GLN A 352 -5.27 -25.65 -0.54
C GLN A 352 -3.95 -24.89 -0.51
N ILE A 353 -3.80 -24.01 0.48
CA ILE A 353 -2.53 -23.30 0.70
C ILE A 353 -1.57 -24.24 1.42
N ILE A 354 -0.33 -24.29 0.93
CA ILE A 354 0.79 -24.96 1.57
C ILE A 354 1.70 -23.88 2.16
N ALA A 355 1.91 -23.92 3.47
CA ALA A 355 2.85 -23.05 4.17
C ALA A 355 4.16 -23.81 4.43
N VAL A 356 5.28 -23.20 4.07
CA VAL A 356 6.62 -23.73 4.34
C VAL A 356 7.35 -22.70 5.19
N GLU A 357 7.72 -23.11 6.40
CA GLU A 357 8.52 -22.30 7.30
C GLU A 357 10.00 -22.59 7.08
N THR A 358 10.79 -21.54 7.02
CA THR A 358 12.24 -21.62 6.92
C THR A 358 12.86 -20.71 7.97
N GLU A 359 13.82 -21.26 8.70
CA GLU A 359 14.61 -20.51 9.67
C GLU A 359 15.94 -20.11 9.06
N ARG A 360 16.36 -18.88 9.33
CA ARG A 360 17.71 -18.40 9.02
C ARG A 360 18.24 -17.58 10.19
N ASP A 361 19.55 -17.45 10.27
CA ASP A 361 20.17 -16.53 11.21
C ASP A 361 19.92 -15.08 10.79
N ASP A 362 19.72 -14.20 11.76
CA ASP A 362 19.75 -12.76 11.54
C ASP A 362 21.16 -12.33 11.10
N LEU A 363 21.23 -11.57 10.01
CA LEU A 363 22.49 -11.15 9.39
C LEU A 363 23.34 -10.27 10.32
N ASP A 364 22.70 -9.51 11.20
CA ASP A 364 23.36 -8.61 12.16
C ASP A 364 23.52 -9.29 13.54
N ASN A 365 22.81 -10.39 13.81
CA ASN A 365 22.88 -11.13 15.08
C ASN A 365 22.67 -12.65 14.89
N PRO A 366 23.74 -13.44 14.71
CA PRO A 366 23.65 -14.89 14.44
C PRO A 366 22.96 -15.73 15.52
N ASP A 367 22.81 -15.19 16.73
CA ASP A 367 22.11 -15.85 17.84
C ASP A 367 20.59 -15.66 17.78
N VAL A 368 20.07 -14.90 16.82
CA VAL A 368 18.64 -14.69 16.59
C VAL A 368 18.22 -15.44 15.33
N LYS A 369 17.26 -16.35 15.47
CA LYS A 369 16.62 -17.03 14.34
C LYS A 369 15.46 -16.19 13.81
N ILE A 370 15.47 -15.96 12.50
CA ILE A 370 14.36 -15.37 11.76
C ILE A 370 13.60 -16.51 11.10
N THR A 371 12.37 -16.75 11.55
CA THR A 371 11.43 -17.63 10.87
C THR A 371 10.73 -16.85 9.76
N THR A 372 10.79 -17.37 8.53
CA THR A 372 10.06 -16.82 7.39
C THR A 372 9.15 -17.89 6.79
N THR A 373 7.89 -17.52 6.60
CA THR A 373 6.88 -18.41 6.04
C THR A 373 6.63 -18.04 4.58
N ARG A 374 6.83 -19.03 3.69
CA ARG A 374 6.50 -18.93 2.26
C ARG A 374 5.29 -19.77 1.94
N LEU A 375 4.43 -19.26 1.08
CA LEU A 375 3.15 -19.88 0.75
C LEU A 375 3.17 -20.27 -0.72
N THR A 376 2.71 -21.49 -1.01
CA THR A 376 2.36 -21.96 -2.35
C THR A 376 0.98 -22.62 -2.28
N THR A 377 0.48 -23.15 -3.38
CA THR A 377 -0.79 -23.88 -3.41
C THR A 377 -0.59 -25.30 -3.91
N ARG A 378 -1.53 -26.18 -3.57
CA ARG A 378 -1.53 -27.56 -4.06
C ARG A 378 -1.53 -27.62 -5.60
N ALA A 379 -2.30 -26.74 -6.24
CA ALA A 379 -2.34 -26.60 -7.68
C ALA A 379 -0.96 -26.32 -8.30
N HIS A 380 -0.15 -25.41 -7.73
CA HIS A 380 1.22 -25.19 -8.20
C HIS A 380 2.11 -26.42 -8.04
N VAL A 381 2.02 -27.13 -6.91
CA VAL A 381 2.81 -28.35 -6.67
C VAL A 381 2.42 -29.45 -7.65
N GLU A 382 1.13 -29.61 -7.94
CA GLU A 382 0.61 -30.56 -8.94
C GLU A 382 1.08 -30.20 -10.36
N GLN A 383 1.05 -28.91 -10.73
CA GLN A 383 1.58 -28.42 -12.00
C GLN A 383 3.09 -28.69 -12.15
N GLU A 384 3.87 -28.38 -11.11
CA GLU A 384 5.32 -28.62 -11.11
C GLU A 384 5.64 -30.11 -11.21
N SER A 385 4.90 -30.95 -10.48
CA SER A 385 5.05 -32.40 -10.53
C SER A 385 4.73 -32.95 -11.93
N ALA A 386 3.66 -32.47 -12.57
CA ALA A 386 3.30 -32.84 -13.93
C ALA A 386 4.36 -32.38 -14.95
N LEU A 387 4.91 -31.17 -14.79
CA LEU A 387 6.00 -30.68 -15.64
C LEU A 387 7.25 -31.55 -15.52
N VAL A 388 7.65 -31.92 -14.29
CA VAL A 388 8.80 -32.80 -14.04
C VAL A 388 8.59 -34.18 -14.68
N GLU A 389 7.38 -34.72 -14.57
CA GLU A 389 7.04 -36.00 -15.19
C GLU A 389 7.12 -35.91 -16.72
N LEU A 390 6.50 -34.90 -17.33
CA LEU A 390 6.52 -34.67 -18.77
C LEU A 390 7.93 -34.44 -19.31
N ALA A 391 8.75 -33.65 -18.60
CA ALA A 391 10.16 -33.44 -18.95
C ALA A 391 10.95 -34.74 -18.87
N GLY A 392 10.68 -35.57 -17.85
CA GLY A 392 11.27 -36.90 -17.71
C GLY A 392 10.86 -37.84 -18.84
N GLN A 393 9.59 -37.81 -19.26
CA GLN A 393 9.09 -38.58 -20.42
C GLN A 393 9.75 -38.10 -21.72
N ALA A 394 9.82 -36.79 -21.96
CA ALA A 394 10.46 -36.20 -23.14
C ALA A 394 11.97 -36.53 -23.20
N GLY A 395 12.68 -36.48 -22.08
CA GLY A 395 14.10 -36.83 -22.02
C GLY A 395 14.39 -38.31 -22.30
N ARG A 396 13.42 -39.20 -22.10
CA ARG A 396 13.50 -40.63 -22.46
C ARG A 396 13.07 -40.91 -23.90
N ASP A 397 12.42 -39.97 -24.57
CA ASP A 397 11.93 -40.17 -25.93
C ASP A 397 13.10 -40.20 -26.93
N ARG A 398 13.29 -41.36 -27.57
CA ARG A 398 14.34 -41.59 -28.58
C ARG A 398 13.81 -41.61 -30.02
N ARG A 399 12.51 -41.39 -30.24
CA ARG A 399 11.87 -41.54 -31.56
C ARG A 399 12.44 -40.60 -32.63
N GLY A 400 13.09 -39.50 -32.25
CA GLY A 400 13.78 -38.56 -33.15
C GLY A 400 15.32 -38.66 -33.14
N THR A 401 15.92 -39.67 -32.50
CA THR A 401 17.39 -39.74 -32.35
C THR A 401 18.04 -40.10 -33.68
N LEU A 402 18.95 -39.25 -34.17
CA LEU A 402 19.74 -39.56 -35.36
C LEU A 402 20.83 -40.58 -35.02
N ASN A 403 20.97 -41.61 -35.85
CA ASN A 403 22.09 -42.53 -35.74
C ASN A 403 23.40 -41.88 -36.27
N PRO A 404 24.59 -42.40 -35.92
CA PRO A 404 25.87 -41.80 -36.32
C PRO A 404 26.01 -41.59 -37.83
N ALA A 405 25.41 -42.45 -38.66
CA ALA A 405 25.44 -42.31 -40.12
C ALA A 405 24.52 -41.20 -40.64
N GLN A 406 23.40 -40.92 -39.97
CA GLN A 406 22.52 -39.78 -40.27
C GLN A 406 23.19 -38.46 -39.86
N ILE A 407 23.84 -38.42 -38.68
CA ILE A 407 24.61 -37.24 -38.22
C ILE A 407 25.74 -36.93 -39.19
N LYS A 408 26.51 -37.95 -39.60
CA LYS A 408 27.64 -37.78 -40.53
C LYS A 408 27.20 -37.29 -41.91
N ARG A 409 26.01 -37.67 -42.38
CA ARG A 409 25.41 -37.14 -43.62
C ARG A 409 24.96 -35.69 -43.48
N GLY A 410 24.40 -35.31 -42.33
CA GLY A 410 23.99 -33.92 -42.07
C GLY A 410 25.16 -32.95 -41.88
N ILE A 411 26.31 -33.40 -41.37
CA ILE A 411 27.52 -32.57 -41.24
C ILE A 411 28.23 -32.34 -42.59
N ALA A 412 28.07 -33.28 -43.53
CA ALA A 412 28.72 -33.24 -44.83
C ALA A 412 27.90 -32.51 -45.93
N ALA A 413 26.63 -32.19 -45.63
CA ALA A 413 25.73 -31.39 -46.47
C ALA A 413 25.76 -29.94 -46.00
#